data_AF-A0A974YCX9-F1
#
_entry.id   AF-A0A974YCX9-F1
#
_cell.length_a   1.000
_cell.length_b   1.000
_cell.length_c   1.000
_cell.angle_alpha   90.00
_cell.angle_beta   90.00
_cell.angle_gamma   90.00
#
_symmetry.space_group_name_H-M   'P 1'
#
loop_
_entity.id
_entity.type
_entity.pdbx_description
1 polymer ?
#
loop_
_entity_poly.entity_id
_entity_poly.type
_entity_poly.pdbx_seq_one_letter_code
_entity_poly.pdbx_strand_id
1 'polypeptide(L)' 'MDQTDQEIEHIARAFFAARNETGVWETASRVLKHEFRLYARHALSMIEKKQEQVWGDSREMTVAPSLEAA' A
#
# COMPACT_ATOMS: atom_id res chain seq x y z
N MET A 1 -3.04 10.90 17.26
CA MET A 1 -2.52 10.12 16.12
C MET A 1 -3.56 10.21 15.04
N ASP A 2 -3.14 10.50 13.81
CA ASP A 2 -4.02 10.50 12.65
C ASP A 2 -4.51 9.07 12.32
N GLN A 3 -5.66 8.93 11.65
CA GLN A 3 -6.22 7.63 11.29
C GLN A 3 -5.25 6.83 10.41
N THR A 4 -4.61 7.48 9.44
CA THR A 4 -3.62 6.85 8.55
C THR A 4 -2.41 6.32 9.32
N ASP A 5 -1.96 7.03 10.36
CA ASP A 5 -0.86 6.56 11.20
C ASP A 5 -1.23 5.28 11.99
N GLN A 6 -2.50 5.12 12.38
CA GLN A 6 -2.98 3.91 13.06
C GLN A 6 -3.04 2.72 12.11
N GLU A 7 -3.51 2.92 10.88
CA GLU A 7 -3.56 1.88 9.86
C GLU A 7 -2.15 1.42 9.47
N ILE A 8 -1.22 2.36 9.30
CA ILE A 8 0.20 2.06 9.05
C ILE A 8 0.81 1.26 10.21
N GLU A 9 0.51 1.62 11.46
CA GLU A 9 0.96 0.87 12.63
C GLU A 9 0.38 -0.55 12.64
N HIS A 10 -0.88 -0.73 12.26
CA HIS A 10 -1.52 -2.04 12.18
C HIS A 10 -0.86 -2.94 11.13
N ILE A 11 -0.65 -2.43 9.92
CA ILE A 11 0.04 -3.16 8.84
C ILE A 11 1.48 -3.48 9.23
N ALA A 12 2.19 -2.53 9.83
CA ALA A 12 3.56 -2.74 10.30
C ALA A 12 3.65 -3.87 11.33
N ARG A 13 2.71 -3.93 12.28
CA ARG A 13 2.61 -5.02 13.27
C ARG A 13 2.36 -6.37 12.60
N ALA A 14 1.47 -6.42 11.62
CA ALA A 14 1.18 -7.65 10.87
C ALA A 14 2.42 -8.16 10.12
N PHE A 15 3.14 -7.28 9.42
CA PHE A 15 4.39 -7.64 8.76
C PHE A 15 5.48 -8.09 9.73
N PHE A 16 5.59 -7.42 10.87
CA PHE A 16 6.52 -7.81 11.92
C PHE A 16 6.22 -9.21 12.47
N ALA A 17 4.95 -9.48 12.79
CA ALA A 17 4.51 -10.79 13.29
C ALA A 17 4.74 -11.90 12.27
N ALA A 18 4.45 -11.64 10.99
CA ALA A 18 4.68 -12.61 9.92
C ALA A 18 6.17 -12.94 9.70
N ARG A 19 7.06 -11.97 9.92
CA ARG A 19 8.51 -12.15 9.75
C ARG A 19 9.22 -12.66 11.00
N ASN A 20 8.69 -12.38 12.19
CA ASN A 20 9.33 -12.66 13.46
C ASN A 20 8.38 -13.48 14.34
N GLU A 21 8.37 -14.80 14.17
CA GLU A 21 7.45 -15.72 14.87
C GLU A 21 7.52 -15.61 16.40
N THR A 22 8.69 -15.28 16.96
CA THR A 22 8.91 -15.13 18.41
C THR A 22 9.10 -13.68 18.84
N GLY A 23 9.01 -12.72 17.92
CA GLY A 23 9.24 -11.30 18.20
C GLY A 23 8.05 -10.65 18.88
N VAL A 24 8.28 -9.83 19.90
CA VAL A 24 7.24 -9.00 20.51
C VAL A 24 7.36 -7.57 19.98
N TRP A 25 6.33 -7.10 19.27
CA TRP A 25 6.34 -5.75 18.69
C TRP A 25 6.65 -4.69 19.75
N GLU A 26 6.04 -4.76 20.93
CA GLU A 26 6.18 -3.69 21.93
C GLU A 26 7.62 -3.51 22.43
N THR A 27 8.41 -4.59 22.47
CA THR A 27 9.83 -4.56 22.90
C THR A 27 10.81 -4.37 21.75
N ALA A 28 10.33 -4.38 20.50
CA ALA A 28 11.17 -4.13 19.33
C ALA A 28 11.82 -2.73 19.40
N SER A 29 13.05 -2.63 18.89
CA SER A 29 13.78 -1.36 18.85
C SER A 29 13.02 -0.31 18.04
N ARG A 30 13.20 0.96 18.37
CA ARG A 30 12.55 2.07 17.64
C ARG A 30 12.90 2.08 16.15
N VAL A 31 14.15 1.73 15.83
CA VAL A 31 14.65 1.62 14.46
C VAL A 31 13.89 0.53 13.71
N LEU A 32 13.75 -0.65 14.32
CA LEU A 32 13.04 -1.77 13.71
C LEU A 32 11.55 -1.43 13.52
N LYS A 33 10.89 -0.83 14.51
CA LYS A 33 9.51 -0.36 14.37
C LYS A 33 9.36 0.65 13.23
N HIS A 34 10.31 1.56 13.07
CA HIS A 34 10.31 2.53 11.98
C HIS A 34 10.44 1.86 10.62
N GLU A 35 11.35 0.88 10.49
CA GLU A 35 11.54 0.09 9.26
C GLU A 35 10.24 -0.59 8.81
N PHE A 36 9.53 -1.27 9.73
CA PHE A 36 8.26 -1.92 9.40
C PHE A 36 7.15 -0.93 9.02
N ARG A 37 7.15 0.28 9.59
CA ARG A 37 6.23 1.35 9.14
C ARG A 37 6.55 1.84 7.73
N LEU A 38 7.83 1.87 7.34
CA LEU A 38 8.21 2.16 5.95
C LEU A 38 7.71 1.06 5.00
N TYR A 39 7.83 -0.21 5.38
CA TYR A 39 7.29 -1.31 4.60
C TYR A 39 5.77 -1.21 4.42
N ALA A 40 5.03 -0.85 5.48
CA ALA A 40 3.60 -0.61 5.39
C ALA A 40 3.26 0.52 4.40
N ARG A 41 3.96 1.66 4.48
CA ARG A 41 3.77 2.79 3.55
C ARG A 41 4.08 2.40 2.10
N HIS A 42 5.16 1.66 1.87
CA HIS A 42 5.49 1.16 0.53
C HIS A 42 4.43 0.21 -0.02
N ALA A 43 3.90 -0.70 0.80
CA ALA A 43 2.83 -1.60 0.38
C ALA A 43 1.56 -0.84 -0.04
N LEU A 44 1.17 0.19 0.71
CA LEU A 44 0.05 1.07 0.35
C LEU A 44 0.30 1.78 -0.98
N SER A 45 1.47 2.39 -1.16
CA SER A 45 1.81 3.06 -2.42
C SER A 45 1.86 2.11 -3.62
N MET A 46 2.21 0.83 -3.42
CA MET A 46 2.15 -0.17 -4.49
C MET A 46 0.71 -0.48 -4.90
N ILE A 47 -0.22 -0.52 -3.93
CA ILE A 47 -1.65 -0.74 -4.19
C ILE A 47 -2.24 0.47 -4.91
N GLU A 48 -1.95 1.68 -4.45
CA GLU A 48 -2.40 2.94 -5.08
C GLU A 48 -1.95 3.02 -6.54
N LYS A 49 -0.66 2.81 -6.82
CA LYS A 49 -0.12 2.79 -8.19
C LYS A 49 -0.81 1.76 -9.07
N LYS A 50 -1.13 0.59 -8.53
CA LYS A 50 -1.85 -0.45 -9.28
C LYS A 50 -3.30 -0.03 -9.56
N GLN A 51 -3.97 0.63 -8.62
CA GLN A 51 -5.33 1.15 -8.84
C GLN A 51 -5.34 2.24 -9.91
N GLU A 52 -4.36 3.15 -9.87
CA GLU A 52 -4.17 4.18 -10.91
C GLU A 52 -3.96 3.56 -12.29
N GLN A 53 -3.15 2.51 -12.40
CA GLN A 53 -2.94 1.79 -13.66
C GLN A 53 -4.22 1.12 -14.16
N VAL A 54 -4.94 0.40 -13.30
CA VAL A 54 -6.20 -0.28 -13.69
C VAL A 54 -7.28 0.73 -14.13
N TRP A 55 -7.36 1.89 -13.48
CA TRP A 55 -8.29 2.95 -13.87
C TRP A 55 -7.82 3.75 -15.10
N GLY A 56 -6.51 3.91 -15.29
CA GLY A 56 -5.91 4.47 -16.51
C GLY A 56 -6.22 3.61 -17.73
N ASP A 57 -5.98 2.30 -17.64
CA ASP A 57 -6.26 1.34 -18.71
C ASP A 57 -7.78 1.25 -19.02
N SER A 58 -8.63 1.32 -17.99
CA SER A 58 -10.09 1.34 -18.17
C SER A 58 -10.59 2.60 -18.89
N ARG A 59 -9.86 3.72 -18.75
CA ARG A 59 -10.20 5.00 -19.39
C ARG A 59 -9.71 5.09 -20.84
N GLU A 60 -8.66 4.36 -21.21
CA GLU A 60 -8.23 4.24 -22.61
C GLU A 60 -9.16 3.32 -23.43
N MET A 61 -9.79 2.34 -22.79
CA MET A 61 -10.72 1.41 -23.46
C MET A 61 -12.09 2.03 -23.83
N THR A 62 -12.39 3.24 -23.35
CA THR A 62 -13.63 3.98 -23.71
C THR A 62 -13.43 5.04 -24.79
N VAL A 63 -12.19 5.30 -25.23
CA VAL A 63 -11.90 6.20 -26.36
C VAL A 63 -11.69 5.37 -27.62
N ALA A 64 -12.70 4.59 -28.02
CA ALA A 64 -12.81 4.18 -29.41
C ALA A 64 -13.24 5.43 -30.20
N PRO A 65 -12.46 5.92 -31.17
CA PRO A 65 -12.92 7.01 -32.02
C PRO A 65 -14.07 6.48 -32.87
N SER A 66 -15.29 6.80 -32.45
CA SER A 66 -16.47 6.77 -33.31
C SER A 66 -16.29 7.88 -34.34
N LEU A 67 -15.58 7.60 -35.44
CA LEU A 67 -15.59 8.48 -36.61
C LEU A 67 -15.07 7.78 -37.87
N GLU A 68 -16.01 7.46 -38.75
CA GLU A 68 -16.01 7.43 -40.22
C GLU A 68 -17.45 6.98 -40.54
N ALA A 69 -18.49 7.83 -40.62
CA ALA A 69 -18.72 9.05 -41.38
C ALA A 69 -18.62 8.87 -42.91
N ALA A 70 -19.81 8.88 -43.52
CA ALA A 70 -20.18 9.14 -44.93
C ALA A 70 -20.12 7.99 -45.95
#